data_AF-A0A960IP60-F1
#
_entry.id   AF-A0A960IP60-F1
#
_cell.length_a   1.000
_cell.length_b   1.000
_cell.length_c   1.000
_cell.angle_alpha   90.00
_cell.angle_beta   90.00
_cell.angle_gamma   90.00
#
_symmetry.space_group_name_H-M   'P 1'
#
loop_
_entity.id
_entity.type
_entity.pdbx_description
1 polymer ?
#
loop_
_entity_poly.entity_id
_entity_poly.type
_entity_poly.pdbx_seq_one_letter_code
_entity_poly.pdbx_strand_id
1 'polypeptide(L)'
;VINHDCTLKYQYQGTDSVWSSPAIADLDRDGVPEVILGADHNPPGTAGDGGLIHAFRNDLASELPGFPIGVDEVVYSSPAIGDVDGDGWLDVVVGTGWCWDRPSCAPLGTTHNVTEAVYAFDRFGAPLPGWPYVLPPTQYAFASPALADLDGDARPEVVVSTLQKVESGPQGWVYALDGDGSVLSGWPKQPVTPATCDTQIHNGTSASPIVADLDGDGELEVALVSNWEVVVWTSGGVQLSRNDACPDPPGSWVAVMDGPAVALGAGDVNGDGAAELVATGYNAGGSAGRVYAWSFGAQAVGAAAPWPRLRRSLANHARYSSSLFADDFETGLLADWTRVAR
;
A
#
# COMPACT_ATOMS: atom_id res chain seq x y z
N VAL A 1 21.67 -4.77 -3.19
CA VAL A 1 21.59 -5.66 -2.02
C VAL A 1 22.82 -5.47 -1.16
N ILE A 2 22.62 -5.19 0.13
CA ILE A 2 23.69 -5.13 1.13
C ILE A 2 23.60 -6.35 2.05
N ASN A 3 24.73 -6.85 2.50
CA ASN A 3 24.79 -7.86 3.57
C ASN A 3 24.45 -7.22 4.92
N HIS A 4 24.18 -8.04 5.94
CA HIS A 4 23.90 -7.57 7.30
C HIS A 4 25.08 -6.81 7.94
N ASP A 5 26.28 -6.99 7.41
CA ASP A 5 27.51 -6.29 7.82
C ASP A 5 27.73 -4.98 7.02
N CYS A 6 26.70 -4.52 6.31
CA CYS A 6 26.69 -3.35 5.45
C CYS A 6 27.63 -3.41 4.23
N THR A 7 28.22 -4.57 3.91
CA THR A 7 29.00 -4.73 2.67
C THR A 7 28.08 -4.86 1.46
N LEU A 8 28.50 -4.36 0.31
CA LEU A 8 27.76 -4.49 -0.95
C LEU A 8 27.83 -5.95 -1.43
N LYS A 9 26.67 -6.60 -1.57
CA LYS A 9 26.57 -7.95 -2.13
C LYS A 9 26.35 -7.91 -3.64
N TYR A 10 25.32 -7.17 -4.08
CA TYR A 10 24.94 -7.03 -5.48
C TYR A 10 24.48 -5.62 -5.78
N GLN A 11 24.78 -5.15 -7.01
CA GLN A 11 24.31 -3.89 -7.55
C GLN A 11 23.67 -4.14 -8.90
N TYR A 12 22.47 -3.60 -9.09
CA TYR A 12 21.77 -3.56 -10.36
C TYR A 12 21.73 -2.11 -10.86
N GLN A 13 21.92 -1.92 -12.16
CA GLN A 13 21.73 -0.63 -12.81
C GLN A 13 20.40 -0.69 -13.56
N GLY A 14 19.35 -0.13 -12.95
CA GLY A 14 18.11 0.15 -13.65
C GLY A 14 18.38 1.14 -14.77
N THR A 15 17.93 0.82 -15.97
CA THR A 15 18.09 1.69 -17.16
C THR A 15 17.43 3.05 -16.97
N ASP A 16 16.44 3.13 -16.09
CA ASP A 16 15.73 4.34 -15.70
C ASP A 16 15.37 4.28 -14.19
N SER A 17 14.54 5.21 -13.76
CA SER A 17 14.14 5.45 -12.38
C SER A 17 13.42 4.26 -11.75
N VAL A 18 13.80 3.95 -10.51
CA VAL A 18 13.09 2.96 -9.67
C VAL A 18 12.42 3.72 -8.53
N TRP A 19 11.10 3.84 -8.60
CA TRP A 19 10.28 4.50 -7.57
C TRP A 19 9.72 3.54 -6.53
N SER A 20 9.63 2.25 -6.90
CA SER A 20 9.14 1.19 -6.03
C SER A 20 10.13 0.88 -4.91
N SER A 21 9.61 0.32 -3.81
CA SER A 21 10.43 -0.47 -2.87
C SER A 21 10.38 -1.93 -3.29
N PRO A 22 11.48 -2.69 -3.13
CA PRO A 22 11.48 -4.10 -3.52
C PRO A 22 10.58 -4.91 -2.59
N ALA A 23 9.82 -5.85 -3.16
CA ALA A 23 9.22 -6.96 -2.44
C ALA A 23 10.16 -8.18 -2.48
N ILE A 24 10.06 -9.03 -1.47
CA ILE A 24 10.88 -10.24 -1.33
C ILE A 24 9.96 -11.41 -1.07
N ALA A 25 9.97 -12.40 -1.96
CA ALA A 25 9.13 -13.59 -1.87
C ALA A 25 9.71 -14.72 -2.73
N ASP A 26 9.47 -15.96 -2.32
CA ASP A 26 9.84 -17.17 -3.06
C ASP A 26 8.71 -17.51 -4.05
N LEU A 27 8.82 -16.99 -5.28
CA LEU A 27 7.76 -17.09 -6.30
C LEU A 27 7.77 -18.47 -6.97
N ASP A 28 8.95 -19.09 -7.12
CA ASP A 28 9.11 -20.37 -7.80
C ASP A 28 9.20 -21.59 -6.87
N ARG A 29 9.20 -21.36 -5.55
CA ARG A 29 9.23 -22.36 -4.47
C ARG A 29 10.49 -23.22 -4.45
N ASP A 30 11.62 -22.65 -4.86
CA ASP A 30 12.91 -23.31 -4.72
C ASP A 30 13.51 -23.19 -3.30
N GLY A 31 12.86 -22.42 -2.41
CA GLY A 31 13.29 -22.17 -1.04
C GLY A 31 14.20 -20.94 -0.89
N VAL A 32 14.45 -20.20 -1.97
CA VAL A 32 15.23 -18.98 -2.03
C VAL A 32 14.34 -17.86 -2.56
N PRO A 33 14.17 -16.75 -1.81
CA PRO A 33 13.29 -15.68 -2.28
C PRO A 33 13.92 -14.82 -3.39
N GLU A 34 13.07 -14.40 -4.32
CA GLU A 34 13.33 -13.42 -5.36
C GLU A 34 13.20 -11.98 -4.83
N VAL A 35 13.76 -11.04 -5.60
CA VAL A 35 13.59 -9.59 -5.42
C VAL A 35 12.72 -9.06 -6.55
N ILE A 36 11.54 -8.56 -6.22
CA ILE A 36 10.55 -8.05 -7.17
C ILE A 36 10.50 -6.53 -7.05
N LEU A 37 10.59 -5.81 -8.18
CA LEU A 37 10.58 -4.35 -8.21
C LEU A 37 9.93 -3.78 -9.48
N GLY A 38 9.18 -2.70 -9.31
CA GLY A 38 8.67 -1.87 -10.39
C GLY A 38 9.64 -0.74 -10.75
N ALA A 39 9.79 -0.47 -12.03
CA ALA A 39 10.67 0.57 -12.55
C ALA A 39 10.03 1.28 -13.74
N ASP A 40 10.55 2.46 -14.04
CA ASP A 40 10.29 3.18 -15.29
C ASP A 40 11.22 2.60 -16.37
N HIS A 41 10.85 2.77 -17.63
CA HIS A 41 11.72 2.39 -18.73
C HIS A 41 11.60 3.35 -19.91
N ASN A 42 12.71 4.04 -20.19
CA ASN A 42 12.89 4.79 -21.43
C ASN A 42 14.38 4.87 -21.81
N PRO A 43 14.99 3.78 -22.35
CA PRO A 43 16.39 3.83 -22.74
C PRO A 43 16.57 4.79 -23.93
N PRO A 44 17.64 5.60 -23.93
CA PRO A 44 18.02 6.37 -25.12
C PRO A 44 18.23 5.45 -26.33
N GLY A 45 17.34 5.53 -27.32
CA GLY A 45 17.49 4.82 -28.61
C GLY A 45 16.80 3.45 -28.72
N THR A 46 15.88 3.10 -27.83
CA THR A 46 14.99 1.92 -27.97
C THR A 46 13.52 2.32 -28.08
N ALA A 47 12.69 1.42 -28.63
CA ALA A 47 11.25 1.61 -28.88
C ALA A 47 10.35 1.14 -27.71
N GLY A 48 10.85 1.21 -26.47
CA GLY A 48 10.08 0.81 -25.29
C GLY A 48 9.99 1.98 -24.31
N ASP A 49 8.89 2.70 -24.39
CA ASP A 49 8.36 3.56 -23.35
C ASP A 49 7.50 2.74 -22.38
N GLY A 50 7.36 3.22 -21.13
CA GLY A 50 6.51 2.60 -20.12
C GLY A 50 7.26 2.23 -18.85
N GLY A 51 6.97 1.04 -18.33
CA GLY A 51 7.47 0.55 -17.05
C GLY A 51 7.79 -0.94 -17.11
N LEU A 52 8.71 -1.35 -16.24
CA LEU A 52 9.15 -2.72 -16.09
C LEU A 52 8.81 -3.23 -14.71
N ILE A 53 8.31 -4.45 -14.64
CA ILE A 53 8.23 -5.23 -13.42
C ILE A 53 9.30 -6.31 -13.53
N HIS A 54 10.28 -6.27 -12.65
CA HIS A 54 11.35 -7.26 -12.58
C HIS A 54 11.08 -8.27 -11.46
N ALA A 55 11.50 -9.52 -11.66
CA ALA A 55 11.60 -10.53 -10.62
C ALA A 55 12.98 -11.19 -10.70
N PHE A 56 13.94 -10.62 -9.96
CA PHE A 56 15.31 -11.09 -9.92
C PHE A 56 15.45 -12.28 -8.98
N ARG A 57 16.24 -13.27 -9.39
CA ARG A 57 16.78 -14.26 -8.44
C ARG A 57 17.64 -13.56 -7.39
N ASN A 58 17.93 -14.26 -6.29
CA ASN A 58 18.67 -13.71 -5.14
C ASN A 58 20.04 -13.08 -5.44
N ASP A 59 20.62 -13.35 -6.62
CA ASP A 59 21.90 -12.86 -7.08
C ASP A 59 21.81 -11.58 -7.95
N LEU A 60 20.60 -11.14 -8.29
CA LEU A 60 20.33 -10.05 -9.24
C LEU A 60 21.04 -10.23 -10.61
N ALA A 61 21.47 -11.44 -10.95
CA ALA A 61 22.18 -11.73 -12.20
C ALA A 61 21.24 -12.28 -13.28
N SER A 62 20.12 -12.85 -12.87
CA SER A 62 19.08 -13.37 -13.77
C SER A 62 17.69 -13.14 -13.19
N GLU A 63 16.70 -13.17 -14.07
CA GLU A 63 15.29 -13.04 -13.71
C GLU A 63 14.56 -14.40 -13.82
N LEU A 64 13.40 -14.48 -13.20
CA LEU A 64 12.47 -15.60 -13.41
C LEU A 64 11.98 -15.63 -14.87
N PRO A 65 11.60 -16.81 -15.40
CA PRO A 65 11.01 -16.91 -16.72
C PRO A 65 9.79 -15.98 -16.87
N GLY A 66 9.76 -15.21 -17.96
CA GLY A 66 8.69 -14.25 -18.23
C GLY A 66 8.96 -12.82 -17.73
N PHE A 67 10.00 -12.64 -16.91
CA PHE A 67 10.44 -11.32 -16.45
C PHE A 67 11.67 -10.83 -17.25
N PRO A 68 11.81 -9.49 -17.43
CA PRO A 68 10.92 -8.46 -16.92
C PRO A 68 9.64 -8.33 -17.74
N ILE A 69 8.55 -7.99 -17.07
CA ILE A 69 7.26 -7.69 -17.71
C ILE A 69 7.26 -6.22 -18.10
N GLY A 70 7.00 -5.94 -19.38
CA GLY A 70 6.79 -4.58 -19.87
C GLY A 70 5.31 -4.20 -19.84
N VAL A 71 5.01 -3.01 -19.32
CA VAL A 71 3.71 -2.36 -19.41
C VAL A 71 3.85 -0.97 -20.02
N ASP A 72 2.81 -0.50 -20.70
CA ASP A 72 2.77 0.76 -21.46
C ASP A 72 2.72 2.02 -20.57
N GLU A 73 3.05 1.86 -19.28
CA GLU A 73 2.90 2.86 -18.23
C GLU A 73 4.01 2.73 -17.20
N VAL A 74 4.32 3.84 -16.54
CA VAL A 74 5.26 3.83 -15.42
C VAL A 74 4.73 2.99 -14.25
N VAL A 75 5.59 2.19 -13.60
CA VAL A 75 5.25 1.47 -12.37
C VAL A 75 5.86 2.18 -11.16
N TYR A 76 5.07 3.07 -10.54
CA TYR A 76 5.48 3.78 -9.31
C TYR A 76 5.24 2.99 -8.03
N SER A 77 4.22 2.12 -8.04
CA SER A 77 3.82 1.36 -6.86
C SER A 77 4.89 0.33 -6.47
N SER A 78 4.96 0.00 -5.18
CA SER A 78 5.71 -1.18 -4.75
C SER A 78 4.85 -2.43 -5.00
N PRO A 79 5.45 -3.52 -5.52
CA PRO A 79 4.70 -4.75 -5.76
C PRO A 79 4.16 -5.33 -4.46
N ALA A 80 2.93 -5.84 -4.53
CA ALA A 80 2.30 -6.64 -3.49
C ALA A 80 2.34 -8.11 -3.93
N ILE A 81 2.70 -9.02 -3.02
CA ILE A 81 2.87 -10.45 -3.32
C ILE A 81 1.94 -11.30 -2.46
N GLY A 82 1.12 -12.12 -3.11
CA GLY A 82 0.13 -13.01 -2.51
C GLY A 82 -0.50 -13.93 -3.56
N ASP A 83 -1.16 -15.00 -3.12
CA ASP A 83 -1.89 -15.94 -3.97
C ASP A 83 -3.27 -15.35 -4.28
N VAL A 84 -3.37 -14.53 -5.32
CA VAL A 84 -4.54 -13.68 -5.61
C VAL A 84 -5.65 -14.48 -6.25
N ASP A 85 -5.33 -15.41 -7.14
CA ASP A 85 -6.35 -16.24 -7.81
C ASP A 85 -6.69 -17.55 -7.07
N GLY A 86 -5.96 -17.87 -5.99
CA GLY A 86 -6.21 -19.05 -5.16
C GLY A 86 -5.71 -20.35 -5.78
N ASP A 87 -4.83 -20.31 -6.78
CA ASP A 87 -4.23 -21.49 -7.39
C ASP A 87 -3.14 -22.14 -6.52
N GLY A 88 -2.79 -21.49 -5.41
CA GLY A 88 -1.78 -21.94 -4.50
C GLY A 88 -0.38 -21.55 -4.94
N TRP A 89 -0.15 -20.55 -5.79
CA TRP A 89 1.15 -19.93 -6.10
C TRP A 89 1.12 -18.45 -5.76
N LEU A 90 2.29 -17.81 -5.69
CA LEU A 90 2.35 -16.38 -5.41
C LEU A 90 2.29 -15.57 -6.70
N ASP A 91 1.49 -14.52 -6.68
CA ASP A 91 1.29 -13.55 -7.75
C ASP A 91 1.91 -12.20 -7.43
N VAL A 92 2.08 -11.38 -8.46
CA VAL A 92 2.63 -10.03 -8.38
C VAL A 92 1.57 -9.01 -8.76
N VAL A 93 1.22 -8.13 -7.82
CA VAL A 93 0.25 -7.05 -8.05
C VAL A 93 0.94 -5.68 -8.02
N VAL A 94 0.67 -4.86 -9.03
CA VAL A 94 1.19 -3.49 -9.15
C VAL A 94 0.11 -2.52 -9.64
N GLY A 95 0.11 -1.31 -9.10
CA GLY A 95 -0.59 -0.16 -9.69
C GLY A 95 0.32 0.65 -10.61
N THR A 96 -0.26 1.29 -11.62
CA THR A 96 0.47 2.14 -12.57
C THR A 96 0.36 3.63 -12.30
N GLY A 97 1.33 4.34 -12.87
CA GLY A 97 1.57 5.76 -12.67
C GLY A 97 0.87 6.68 -13.66
N TRP A 98 1.20 7.96 -13.54
CA TRP A 98 0.58 9.07 -14.25
C TRP A 98 1.40 9.56 -15.44
N CYS A 99 2.16 8.70 -16.11
CA CYS A 99 3.02 9.14 -17.20
C CYS A 99 2.71 8.49 -18.55
N TRP A 100 3.26 9.10 -19.61
CA TRP A 100 3.07 8.81 -21.04
C TRP A 100 1.82 9.38 -21.70
N ASP A 101 0.75 9.67 -20.95
CA ASP A 101 -0.43 10.39 -21.47
C ASP A 101 -0.33 11.93 -21.40
N ARG A 102 0.79 12.46 -20.89
CA ARG A 102 0.95 13.90 -20.63
C ARG A 102 2.32 14.44 -21.03
N PRO A 103 2.37 15.63 -21.67
CA PRO A 103 3.64 16.27 -22.02
C PRO A 103 4.51 16.67 -20.84
N SER A 104 3.97 16.73 -19.62
CA SER A 104 4.71 17.15 -18.42
C SER A 104 5.72 16.13 -17.92
N CYS A 105 5.60 14.87 -18.36
CA CYS A 105 6.47 13.80 -17.90
C CYS A 105 6.94 12.88 -19.03
N ALA A 106 6.26 12.84 -20.18
CA ALA A 106 6.72 12.13 -21.36
C ALA A 106 7.69 13.01 -22.19
N PRO A 107 8.71 12.41 -22.84
CA PRO A 107 9.48 13.08 -23.86
C PRO A 107 8.63 13.78 -24.94
N LEU A 108 9.17 14.84 -25.53
CA LEU A 108 8.46 15.62 -26.54
C LEU A 108 8.07 14.75 -27.74
N GLY A 109 6.77 14.69 -28.02
CA GLY A 109 6.23 13.95 -29.17
C GLY A 109 6.04 12.45 -28.93
N THR A 110 6.26 11.94 -27.72
CA THR A 110 6.05 10.53 -27.36
C THR A 110 4.80 10.31 -26.50
N THR A 111 3.96 11.34 -26.31
CA THR A 111 2.72 11.17 -25.56
C THR A 111 1.73 10.29 -26.31
N HIS A 112 1.17 9.28 -25.66
CA HIS A 112 0.14 8.40 -26.19
C HIS A 112 -0.91 8.09 -25.13
N ASN A 113 -2.04 7.52 -25.55
CA ASN A 113 -3.02 7.03 -24.59
C ASN A 113 -2.43 5.83 -23.86
N VAL A 114 -2.71 5.75 -22.56
CA VAL A 114 -2.29 4.66 -21.70
C VAL A 114 -3.51 3.97 -21.09
N THR A 115 -3.32 2.77 -20.55
CA THR A 115 -4.43 1.92 -20.10
C THR A 115 -5.02 2.36 -18.76
N GLU A 116 -4.22 2.95 -17.86
CA GLU A 116 -4.54 3.27 -16.47
C GLU A 116 -5.05 2.04 -15.72
N ALA A 117 -4.16 1.16 -15.25
CA ALA A 117 -4.58 -0.12 -14.71
C ALA A 117 -3.90 -0.52 -13.40
N VAL A 118 -4.56 -1.47 -12.72
CA VAL A 118 -3.94 -2.30 -11.70
C VAL A 118 -3.73 -3.66 -12.34
N TYR A 119 -2.50 -4.16 -12.29
CA TYR A 119 -2.12 -5.42 -12.89
C TYR A 119 -1.89 -6.46 -11.79
N ALA A 120 -2.29 -7.70 -12.07
CA ALA A 120 -1.89 -8.88 -11.33
C ALA A 120 -1.32 -9.90 -12.33
N PHE A 121 -0.15 -10.44 -12.03
CA PHE A 121 0.57 -11.39 -12.88
C PHE A 121 0.94 -12.65 -12.09
N ASP A 122 0.88 -13.79 -12.76
CA ASP A 122 1.40 -15.04 -12.22
C ASP A 122 2.95 -15.02 -12.12
N ARG A 123 3.52 -16.07 -11.52
CA ARG A 123 4.97 -16.25 -11.41
C ARG A 123 5.73 -16.39 -12.74
N PHE A 124 5.03 -16.50 -13.87
CA PHE A 124 5.57 -16.56 -15.22
C PHE A 124 5.34 -15.26 -16.01
N GLY A 125 4.83 -14.21 -15.34
CA GLY A 125 4.55 -12.91 -15.92
C GLY A 125 3.33 -12.86 -16.84
N ALA A 126 2.46 -13.88 -16.82
CA ALA A 126 1.19 -13.84 -17.52
C ALA A 126 0.14 -13.12 -16.66
N PRO A 127 -0.73 -12.27 -17.24
CA PRO A 127 -1.83 -11.67 -16.49
C PRO A 127 -2.77 -12.73 -15.93
N LEU A 128 -3.21 -12.57 -14.68
CA LEU A 128 -4.22 -13.43 -14.07
C LEU A 128 -5.57 -13.32 -14.80
N PRO A 129 -6.44 -14.35 -14.73
CA PRO A 129 -7.78 -14.27 -15.29
C PRO A 129 -8.56 -13.06 -14.75
N GLY A 130 -9.12 -12.24 -15.65
CA GLY A 130 -9.84 -11.01 -15.28
C GLY A 130 -8.96 -9.77 -15.10
N TRP A 131 -7.63 -9.93 -15.15
CA TRP A 131 -6.66 -8.84 -15.04
C TRP A 131 -6.08 -8.42 -16.40
N PRO A 132 -5.65 -7.15 -16.56
CA PRO A 132 -5.65 -6.08 -15.55
C PRO A 132 -7.03 -5.48 -15.31
N TYR A 133 -7.22 -4.89 -14.12
CA TYR A 133 -8.36 -4.03 -13.85
C TYR A 133 -8.09 -2.63 -14.42
N VAL A 134 -8.82 -2.28 -15.48
CA VAL A 134 -8.75 -0.96 -16.11
C VAL A 134 -9.52 0.05 -15.26
N LEU A 135 -8.83 1.07 -14.78
CA LEU A 135 -9.41 2.12 -13.96
C LEU A 135 -10.38 2.99 -14.76
N PRO A 136 -11.36 3.64 -14.10
CA PRO A 136 -12.18 4.64 -14.78
C PRO A 136 -11.30 5.74 -15.38
N PRO A 137 -11.70 6.32 -16.53
CA PRO A 137 -10.89 7.31 -17.22
C PRO A 137 -10.45 8.43 -16.28
N THR A 138 -9.22 8.89 -16.44
CA THR A 138 -8.59 9.95 -15.64
C THR A 138 -8.17 9.53 -14.25
N GLN A 139 -8.15 8.23 -13.91
CA GLN A 139 -7.62 7.75 -12.64
C GLN A 139 -6.29 7.03 -12.82
N TYR A 140 -5.45 7.00 -11.80
CA TYR A 140 -4.21 6.23 -11.81
C TYR A 140 -3.91 5.66 -10.42
N ALA A 141 -3.27 4.49 -10.37
CA ALA A 141 -2.99 3.73 -9.16
C ALA A 141 -1.52 3.91 -8.74
N PHE A 142 -1.18 5.11 -8.26
CA PHE A 142 0.17 5.44 -7.80
C PHE A 142 0.60 4.63 -6.55
N ALA A 143 -0.35 4.37 -5.66
CA ALA A 143 -0.07 3.77 -4.36
C ALA A 143 0.24 2.27 -4.46
N SER A 144 0.97 1.75 -3.47
CA SER A 144 1.24 0.31 -3.37
C SER A 144 -0.03 -0.43 -2.94
N PRO A 145 -0.41 -1.53 -3.60
CA PRO A 145 -1.57 -2.32 -3.19
C PRO A 145 -1.38 -2.97 -1.82
N ALA A 146 -2.49 -3.32 -1.18
CA ALA A 146 -2.56 -4.22 -0.03
C ALA A 146 -3.38 -5.46 -0.39
N LEU A 147 -3.02 -6.62 0.16
CA LEU A 147 -3.71 -7.88 -0.09
C LEU A 147 -4.32 -8.43 1.20
N ALA A 148 -5.60 -8.77 1.18
CA ALA A 148 -6.28 -9.38 2.32
C ALA A 148 -7.60 -10.03 1.91
N ASP A 149 -7.96 -11.14 2.54
CA ASP A 149 -9.26 -11.79 2.38
C ASP A 149 -10.33 -10.99 3.15
N LEU A 150 -11.01 -10.08 2.45
CA LEU A 150 -12.01 -9.15 2.99
C LEU A 150 -13.41 -9.75 2.98
N ASP A 151 -13.70 -10.73 2.12
CA ASP A 151 -15.03 -11.34 1.99
C ASP A 151 -15.14 -12.77 2.54
N GLY A 152 -14.03 -13.35 2.99
CA GLY A 152 -13.95 -14.64 3.68
C GLY A 152 -13.94 -15.85 2.74
N ASP A 153 -13.63 -15.66 1.45
CA ASP A 153 -13.61 -16.73 0.46
C ASP A 153 -12.27 -17.49 0.36
N ALA A 154 -11.29 -17.10 1.19
CA ALA A 154 -9.92 -17.61 1.26
C ALA A 154 -9.02 -17.23 0.06
N ARG A 155 -9.42 -16.25 -0.76
CA ARG A 155 -8.58 -15.54 -1.73
C ARG A 155 -8.43 -14.09 -1.26
N PRO A 156 -7.24 -13.49 -1.40
CA PRO A 156 -7.04 -12.12 -0.97
C PRO A 156 -7.50 -11.12 -2.04
N GLU A 157 -8.30 -10.15 -1.63
CA GLU A 157 -8.60 -8.97 -2.43
C GLU A 157 -7.40 -8.04 -2.56
N VAL A 158 -7.35 -7.35 -3.69
CA VAL A 158 -6.44 -6.25 -3.95
C VAL A 158 -7.10 -4.93 -3.54
N VAL A 159 -6.58 -4.32 -2.48
CA VAL A 159 -6.97 -2.97 -2.04
C VAL A 159 -5.99 -1.94 -2.57
N VAL A 160 -6.48 -0.92 -3.26
CA VAL A 160 -5.66 0.10 -3.91
C VAL A 160 -6.32 1.46 -3.86
N SER A 161 -5.54 2.50 -3.55
CA SER A 161 -5.97 3.88 -3.66
C SER A 161 -5.56 4.47 -5.00
N THR A 162 -6.48 5.18 -5.65
CA THR A 162 -6.27 5.90 -6.90
C THR A 162 -6.36 7.40 -6.68
N LEU A 163 -5.71 8.14 -7.58
CA LEU A 163 -5.92 9.57 -7.73
C LEU A 163 -6.52 9.87 -9.10
N GLN A 164 -7.32 10.92 -9.15
CA GLN A 164 -7.93 11.44 -10.35
C GLN A 164 -7.16 12.65 -10.87
N LYS A 165 -7.03 12.72 -12.20
CA LYS A 165 -6.28 13.74 -12.94
C LYS A 165 -7.09 15.03 -13.12
N VAL A 166 -7.57 15.62 -12.02
CA VAL A 166 -8.42 16.83 -12.03
C VAL A 166 -7.69 18.09 -11.57
N GLU A 167 -8.06 19.25 -12.14
CA GLU A 167 -7.44 20.56 -11.81
C GLU A 167 -7.95 21.15 -10.48
N SER A 168 -9.11 20.72 -10.01
CA SER A 168 -9.81 21.28 -8.83
C SER A 168 -9.26 20.81 -7.47
N GLY A 169 -8.05 20.23 -7.43
CA GLY A 169 -7.46 19.61 -6.24
C GLY A 169 -7.53 18.08 -6.30
N PRO A 170 -6.71 17.36 -5.50
CA PRO A 170 -6.63 15.90 -5.59
C PRO A 170 -8.00 15.29 -5.29
N GLN A 171 -8.52 14.53 -6.27
CA GLN A 171 -9.65 13.62 -6.11
C GLN A 171 -9.11 12.19 -6.06
N GLY A 172 -9.69 11.30 -5.26
CA GLY A 172 -9.21 9.92 -5.18
C GLY A 172 -10.26 8.94 -4.71
N TRP A 173 -9.99 7.67 -4.99
CA TRP A 173 -10.87 6.55 -4.67
C TRP A 173 -10.06 5.42 -4.07
N VAL A 174 -10.73 4.52 -3.37
CA VAL A 174 -10.18 3.27 -2.85
C VAL A 174 -11.02 2.16 -3.43
N TYR A 175 -10.36 1.20 -4.06
CA TYR A 175 -10.96 0.01 -4.62
C TYR A 175 -10.56 -1.20 -3.77
N ALA A 176 -11.48 -2.13 -3.61
CA ALA A 176 -11.19 -3.51 -3.24
C ALA A 176 -11.62 -4.38 -4.43
N LEU A 177 -10.67 -5.11 -5.01
CA LEU A 177 -10.86 -5.95 -6.18
C LEU A 177 -10.69 -7.41 -5.76
N ASP A 178 -11.65 -8.26 -6.07
CA ASP A 178 -11.58 -9.72 -5.88
C ASP A 178 -10.40 -10.30 -6.70
N GLY A 179 -9.97 -11.50 -6.35
CA GLY A 179 -8.95 -12.25 -7.08
C GLY A 179 -9.26 -12.43 -8.57
N ASP A 180 -10.54 -12.43 -8.94
CA ASP A 180 -10.99 -12.49 -10.35
C ASP A 180 -11.00 -11.13 -11.08
N GLY A 181 -10.55 -10.06 -10.41
CA GLY A 181 -10.49 -8.69 -10.93
C GLY A 181 -11.81 -7.93 -10.87
N SER A 182 -12.90 -8.51 -10.34
CA SER A 182 -14.16 -7.81 -10.14
C SER A 182 -14.11 -6.88 -8.92
N VAL A 183 -14.95 -5.85 -8.87
CA VAL A 183 -15.00 -4.93 -7.72
C VAL A 183 -15.91 -5.51 -6.64
N LEU A 184 -15.41 -5.59 -5.40
CA LEU A 184 -16.21 -6.06 -4.27
C LEU A 184 -17.46 -5.21 -4.03
N SER A 185 -18.51 -5.86 -3.53
CA SER A 185 -19.74 -5.19 -3.13
C SER A 185 -19.46 -4.12 -2.07
N GLY A 186 -20.07 -2.94 -2.24
CA GLY A 186 -19.86 -1.79 -1.37
C GLY A 186 -18.72 -0.87 -1.85
N TRP A 187 -17.76 -1.35 -2.62
CA TRP A 187 -16.64 -0.58 -3.17
C TRP A 187 -16.95 -0.03 -4.58
N PRO A 188 -16.25 1.02 -5.07
CA PRO A 188 -15.17 1.79 -4.43
C PRO A 188 -15.67 2.85 -3.44
N LYS A 189 -14.75 3.42 -2.64
CA LYS A 189 -15.01 4.51 -1.68
C LYS A 189 -14.17 5.73 -1.95
N GLN A 190 -14.71 6.91 -1.66
CA GLN A 190 -13.90 8.12 -1.52
C GLN A 190 -13.53 8.29 -0.04
N PRO A 191 -12.27 8.60 0.29
CA PRO A 191 -11.92 9.07 1.62
C PRO A 191 -12.65 10.39 1.87
N VAL A 192 -13.55 10.40 2.86
CA VAL A 192 -14.25 11.62 3.28
C VAL A 192 -13.63 12.08 4.59
N THR A 193 -12.77 13.10 4.52
CA THR A 193 -12.13 13.72 5.70
C THR A 193 -12.58 15.18 5.87
N PRO A 194 -13.36 15.50 6.92
CA PRO A 194 -13.79 16.87 7.20
C PRO A 194 -12.70 17.68 7.93
N ALA A 195 -12.24 18.80 7.37
CA ALA A 195 -11.31 19.70 8.07
C ALA A 195 -11.96 20.36 9.32
N THR A 196 -13.25 20.66 9.26
CA THR A 196 -14.14 21.11 10.34
C THR A 196 -15.57 20.72 9.95
N CYS A 197 -16.56 21.00 10.82
CA CYS A 197 -17.99 20.88 10.50
C CYS A 197 -18.47 21.72 9.28
N ASP A 198 -17.60 22.46 8.58
CA ASP A 198 -18.02 23.33 7.49
C ASP A 198 -16.97 23.49 6.36
N THR A 199 -17.38 23.04 5.17
CA THR A 199 -16.92 23.34 3.80
C THR A 199 -15.70 22.67 3.15
N GLN A 200 -14.71 22.13 3.85
CA GLN A 200 -13.57 21.48 3.18
C GLN A 200 -13.54 19.97 3.41
N ILE A 201 -14.14 19.26 2.46
CA ILE A 201 -14.01 17.81 2.33
C ILE A 201 -12.81 17.55 1.42
N HIS A 202 -11.79 16.91 1.96
CA HIS A 202 -10.68 16.42 1.15
C HIS A 202 -11.00 15.00 0.69
N ASN A 203 -11.07 14.83 -0.62
CA ASN A 203 -11.35 13.55 -1.24
C ASN A 203 -10.10 13.09 -1.97
N GLY A 204 -9.12 12.47 -1.34
CA GLY A 204 -8.06 11.84 -2.12
C GLY A 204 -6.73 11.75 -1.40
N THR A 205 -6.02 10.69 -1.73
CA THR A 205 -4.75 10.36 -1.13
C THR A 205 -3.90 9.54 -2.09
N SER A 206 -2.58 9.68 -1.97
CA SER A 206 -1.62 8.74 -2.56
C SER A 206 -1.13 7.73 -1.52
N ALA A 207 -1.68 7.77 -0.31
CA ALA A 207 -1.29 6.86 0.76
C ALA A 207 -1.72 5.45 0.40
N SER A 208 -0.77 4.53 0.52
CA SER A 208 -1.06 3.11 0.36
C SER A 208 -1.95 2.63 1.50
N PRO A 209 -2.95 1.77 1.24
CA PRO A 209 -3.80 1.21 2.27
C PRO A 209 -3.06 0.18 3.12
N ILE A 210 -3.56 -0.03 4.33
CA ILE A 210 -3.27 -1.21 5.16
C ILE A 210 -4.59 -1.93 5.44
N VAL A 211 -4.49 -3.23 5.75
CA VAL A 211 -5.64 -4.05 6.14
C VAL A 211 -5.30 -4.83 7.41
N ALA A 212 -6.14 -4.65 8.44
CA ALA A 212 -5.99 -5.29 9.74
C ALA A 212 -7.33 -5.28 10.49
N ASP A 213 -7.51 -6.25 11.38
CA ASP A 213 -8.53 -6.20 12.44
C ASP A 213 -8.07 -5.15 13.48
N LEU A 214 -8.74 -3.99 13.50
CA LEU A 214 -8.34 -2.81 14.28
C LEU A 214 -9.15 -2.65 15.58
N ASP A 215 -10.29 -3.33 15.72
CA ASP A 215 -11.11 -3.30 16.93
C ASP A 215 -11.23 -4.65 17.67
N GLY A 216 -10.68 -5.71 17.08
CA GLY A 216 -10.61 -7.04 17.66
C GLY A 216 -11.89 -7.85 17.47
N ASP A 217 -12.77 -7.50 16.54
CA ASP A 217 -14.02 -8.22 16.29
C ASP A 217 -13.84 -9.45 15.37
N GLY A 218 -12.65 -9.61 14.78
CA GLY A 218 -12.28 -10.71 13.89
C GLY A 218 -12.60 -10.47 12.41
N GLU A 219 -13.25 -9.36 12.07
CA GLU A 219 -13.37 -8.84 10.72
C GLU A 219 -12.21 -7.89 10.41
N LEU A 220 -11.98 -7.62 9.11
CA LEU A 220 -10.88 -6.76 8.68
C LEU A 220 -11.37 -5.35 8.34
N GLU A 221 -10.59 -4.36 8.78
CA GLU A 221 -10.74 -2.97 8.37
C GLU A 221 -9.69 -2.58 7.32
N VAL A 222 -10.12 -1.73 6.39
CA VAL A 222 -9.24 -1.03 5.45
C VAL A 222 -8.95 0.36 6.01
N ALA A 223 -7.67 0.71 6.16
CA ALA A 223 -7.25 2.02 6.65
C ALA A 223 -6.22 2.69 5.75
N LEU A 224 -6.33 4.01 5.60
CA LEU A 224 -5.31 4.84 4.94
C LEU A 224 -5.29 6.26 5.50
N VAL A 225 -4.18 6.97 5.28
CA VAL A 225 -4.07 8.39 5.62
C VAL A 225 -4.69 9.23 4.52
N SER A 226 -5.54 10.19 4.90
CA SER A 226 -6.01 11.25 4.01
C SER A 226 -5.88 12.59 4.72
N ASN A 227 -5.03 13.47 4.19
CA ASN A 227 -4.72 14.77 4.77
C ASN A 227 -4.19 14.69 6.23
N TRP A 228 -4.94 15.19 7.21
CA TRP A 228 -4.60 15.18 8.65
C TRP A 228 -5.29 14.08 9.43
N GLU A 229 -5.94 13.14 8.75
CA GLU A 229 -6.75 12.10 9.39
C GLU A 229 -6.41 10.72 8.83
N VAL A 230 -6.76 9.70 9.60
CA VAL A 230 -6.85 8.32 9.10
C VAL A 230 -8.31 8.01 8.83
N VAL A 231 -8.58 7.53 7.61
CA VAL A 231 -9.89 7.01 7.24
C VAL A 231 -9.88 5.51 7.40
N VAL A 232 -10.92 4.99 8.05
CA VAL A 232 -11.08 3.55 8.31
C VAL A 232 -12.45 3.10 7.83
N TRP A 233 -12.49 2.02 7.08
CA TRP A 233 -13.72 1.35 6.65
C TRP A 233 -13.73 -0.10 7.09
N THR A 234 -14.92 -0.63 7.35
CA THR A 234 -15.14 -2.08 7.40
C THR A 234 -14.84 -2.71 6.04
N SER A 235 -14.66 -4.03 5.98
CA SER A 235 -14.56 -4.82 4.74
C SER A 235 -15.70 -4.54 3.75
N GLY A 236 -16.93 -4.36 4.25
CA GLY A 236 -18.12 -3.99 3.46
C GLY A 236 -18.19 -2.51 3.05
N GLY A 237 -17.19 -1.70 3.40
CA GLY A 237 -17.09 -0.29 3.00
C GLY A 237 -17.91 0.68 3.85
N VAL A 238 -18.27 0.34 5.08
CA VAL A 238 -18.87 1.31 6.00
C VAL A 238 -17.74 2.09 6.68
N GLN A 239 -17.75 3.42 6.55
CA GLN A 239 -16.71 4.25 7.18
C GLN A 239 -16.93 4.30 8.70
N LEU A 240 -15.95 3.81 9.47
CA LEU A 240 -15.95 3.81 10.94
C LEU A 240 -15.38 5.13 11.50
N SER A 241 -14.38 5.67 10.82
CA SER A 241 -13.84 6.99 11.16
C SER A 241 -14.86 8.09 10.89
N ARG A 242 -14.71 9.23 11.59
CA ARG A 242 -15.52 10.42 11.34
C ARG A 242 -15.59 10.77 9.85
N ASN A 243 -16.74 11.29 9.41
CA ASN A 243 -17.07 11.64 8.03
C ASN A 243 -17.65 13.06 7.96
N ASP A 244 -18.29 13.45 6.86
CA ASP A 244 -18.86 14.79 6.68
C ASP A 244 -20.13 15.08 7.52
N ALA A 245 -20.62 14.15 8.33
CA ALA A 245 -21.71 14.39 9.25
C ALA A 245 -21.28 15.29 10.43
N CYS A 246 -22.09 16.30 10.74
CA CYS A 246 -21.88 17.18 11.89
C CYS A 246 -23.16 17.30 12.74
N PRO A 247 -23.10 17.02 14.06
CA PRO A 247 -21.93 16.52 14.80
C PRO A 247 -21.51 15.12 14.33
N ASP A 248 -20.27 14.73 14.62
CA ASP A 248 -19.78 13.39 14.32
C ASP A 248 -20.78 12.34 14.87
N PRO A 249 -21.15 11.31 14.08
CA PRO A 249 -22.07 10.27 14.53
C PRO A 249 -21.57 9.62 15.82
N PRO A 250 -22.46 9.28 16.78
CA PRO A 250 -22.07 8.56 17.98
C PRO A 250 -21.34 7.26 17.63
N GLY A 251 -20.14 7.07 18.18
CA GLY A 251 -19.30 5.89 17.92
C GLY A 251 -18.27 6.06 16.80
N SER A 252 -18.23 7.20 16.10
CA SER A 252 -17.19 7.46 15.09
C SER A 252 -15.79 7.42 15.67
N TRP A 253 -14.88 6.76 14.98
CA TRP A 253 -13.46 6.71 15.34
C TRP A 253 -12.79 8.03 14.98
N VAL A 254 -11.96 8.54 15.90
CA VAL A 254 -11.31 9.85 15.76
C VAL A 254 -9.79 9.66 15.74
N ALA A 255 -9.22 9.65 14.53
CA ALA A 255 -7.81 9.44 14.27
C ALA A 255 -7.20 10.68 13.60
N VAL A 256 -7.12 11.78 14.36
CA VAL A 256 -6.69 13.10 13.87
C VAL A 256 -5.26 13.41 14.30
N MET A 257 -4.49 13.95 13.37
CA MET A 257 -3.09 14.37 13.54
C MET A 257 -2.98 15.88 13.47
N ASP A 258 -1.89 16.45 13.98
CA ASP A 258 -1.61 17.90 13.88
C ASP A 258 -0.69 18.27 12.70
N GLY A 259 -0.52 17.34 11.77
CA GLY A 259 0.11 17.55 10.48
C GLY A 259 0.07 16.27 9.63
N PRO A 260 0.51 16.35 8.36
CA PRO A 260 0.30 15.26 7.40
C PRO A 260 1.04 14.00 7.84
N ALA A 261 0.40 12.85 7.69
CA ALA A 261 1.07 11.56 7.81
C ALA A 261 1.52 11.02 6.46
N VAL A 262 2.54 10.16 6.54
CA VAL A 262 3.26 9.62 5.38
C VAL A 262 3.08 8.10 5.27
N ALA A 263 2.87 7.42 6.39
CA ALA A 263 2.72 5.97 6.44
C ALA A 263 1.86 5.52 7.62
N LEU A 264 1.20 4.37 7.43
CA LEU A 264 0.49 3.64 8.47
C LEU A 264 1.16 2.29 8.73
N GLY A 265 1.01 1.83 9.97
CA GLY A 265 1.19 0.46 10.38
C GLY A 265 0.12 0.08 11.40
N ALA A 266 -0.15 -1.21 11.54
CA ALA A 266 -0.97 -1.76 12.60
C ALA A 266 -0.21 -2.86 13.34
N GLY A 267 -0.46 -2.99 14.64
CA GLY A 267 0.08 -4.06 15.46
C GLY A 267 -0.03 -3.75 16.95
N ASP A 268 0.11 -4.79 17.77
CA ASP A 268 0.18 -4.65 19.23
C ASP A 268 1.52 -4.03 19.62
N VAL A 269 1.54 -2.70 19.82
CA VAL A 269 2.77 -1.96 20.14
C VAL A 269 2.90 -1.70 21.64
N ASN A 270 1.82 -1.86 22.40
CA ASN A 270 1.79 -1.63 23.84
C ASN A 270 1.84 -2.94 24.67
N GLY A 271 1.68 -4.10 24.03
CA GLY A 271 1.73 -5.43 24.64
C GLY A 271 0.44 -5.86 25.35
N ASP A 272 -0.70 -5.21 25.10
CA ASP A 272 -1.99 -5.54 25.72
C ASP A 272 -2.81 -6.56 24.93
N GLY A 273 -2.32 -6.94 23.76
CA GLY A 273 -2.93 -7.93 22.87
C GLY A 273 -3.90 -7.33 21.86
N ALA A 274 -4.29 -6.06 21.94
CA ALA A 274 -5.05 -5.34 20.91
C ALA A 274 -4.11 -4.72 19.87
N ALA A 275 -4.61 -4.46 18.66
CA ALA A 275 -3.82 -3.77 17.64
C ALA A 275 -3.94 -2.26 17.84
N GLU A 276 -2.79 -1.58 17.84
CA GLU A 276 -2.74 -0.15 17.62
C GLU A 276 -2.57 0.17 16.15
N LEU A 277 -3.32 1.16 15.69
CA LEU A 277 -3.02 1.86 14.47
C LEU A 277 -1.93 2.90 14.75
N VAL A 278 -0.80 2.79 14.06
CA VAL A 278 0.34 3.69 14.16
C VAL A 278 0.49 4.51 12.88
N ALA A 279 0.61 5.83 13.02
CA ALA A 279 0.92 6.73 11.92
C ALA A 279 2.22 7.49 12.17
N THR A 280 3.02 7.69 11.13
CA THR A 280 4.17 8.60 11.16
C THR A 280 3.89 9.84 10.33
N GLY A 281 4.16 11.01 10.88
CA GLY A 281 3.95 12.29 10.21
C GLY A 281 4.89 13.37 10.72
N TYR A 282 4.52 14.64 10.52
CA TYR A 282 5.26 15.79 11.02
C TYR A 282 4.30 16.88 11.50
N ASN A 283 4.79 17.78 12.36
CA ASN A 283 3.99 18.91 12.84
C ASN A 283 3.77 19.94 11.72
N ALA A 284 2.52 20.38 11.49
CA ALA A 284 2.22 21.49 10.59
C ALA A 284 2.81 22.82 11.11
N GLY A 285 4.05 23.13 10.68
CA GLY A 285 4.77 24.35 11.05
C GLY A 285 6.10 24.12 11.77
N GLY A 286 6.52 22.87 11.96
CA GLY A 286 7.83 22.53 12.55
C GLY A 286 8.61 21.51 11.72
N SER A 287 9.89 21.33 12.04
CA SER A 287 10.76 20.30 11.44
C SER A 287 10.78 18.97 12.21
N ALA A 288 9.91 18.82 13.21
CA ALA A 288 9.84 17.63 14.06
C ALA A 288 8.93 16.56 13.45
N GLY A 289 9.48 15.37 13.25
CA GLY A 289 8.70 14.15 12.98
C GLY A 289 7.87 13.75 14.19
N ARG A 290 6.75 13.08 13.94
CA ARG A 290 5.82 12.61 14.97
C ARG A 290 5.38 11.18 14.68
N VAL A 291 5.12 10.46 15.76
CA VAL A 291 4.47 9.15 15.75
C VAL A 291 3.19 9.28 16.55
N TYR A 292 2.10 8.79 15.97
CA TYR A 292 0.79 8.72 16.59
C TYR A 292 0.41 7.25 16.72
N ALA A 293 -0.29 6.91 17.79
CA ALA A 293 -0.86 5.59 17.99
C ALA A 293 -2.29 5.74 18.52
N TRP A 294 -3.23 5.01 17.92
CA TRP A 294 -4.62 4.93 18.36
C TRP A 294 -4.99 3.47 18.59
N SER A 295 -5.86 3.26 19.56
CA SER A 295 -6.52 1.98 19.83
C SER A 295 -8.02 2.21 19.76
N PHE A 296 -8.73 1.35 19.03
CA PHE A 296 -10.18 1.45 18.80
C PHE A 296 -10.97 0.32 19.48
N GLY A 297 -10.27 -0.64 20.10
CA GLY A 297 -10.86 -1.78 20.80
C GLY A 297 -10.05 -2.19 22.03
N ALA A 298 -10.67 -2.94 22.93
CA ALA A 298 -10.04 -3.48 24.14
C ALA A 298 -9.91 -5.01 24.11
N GLN A 299 -10.17 -5.63 22.95
CA GLN A 299 -10.15 -7.08 22.79
C GLN A 299 -8.86 -7.53 22.12
N ALA A 300 -8.35 -8.67 22.56
CA ALA A 300 -7.12 -9.23 22.03
C ALA A 300 -7.33 -9.69 20.59
N VAL A 301 -6.48 -9.25 19.65
CA VAL A 301 -6.61 -9.58 18.23
C VAL A 301 -6.26 -11.05 17.99
N GLY A 302 -7.19 -11.76 17.36
CA GLY A 302 -7.06 -13.15 16.95
C GLY A 302 -6.09 -13.31 15.77
N ALA A 303 -4.80 -13.32 16.04
CA ALA A 303 -3.74 -13.93 15.21
C ALA A 303 -3.45 -13.51 13.76
N ALA A 304 -4.23 -12.67 13.08
CA ALA A 304 -3.88 -12.29 11.71
C ALA A 304 -4.17 -10.82 11.40
N ALA A 305 -3.11 -10.02 11.25
CA ALA A 305 -3.16 -8.84 10.40
C ALA A 305 -2.55 -9.26 9.06
N PRO A 306 -3.33 -9.43 7.98
CA PRO A 306 -2.81 -9.91 6.70
C PRO A 306 -1.94 -8.86 6.01
N TRP A 307 -2.26 -7.57 6.17
CA TRP A 307 -1.49 -6.47 5.59
C TRP A 307 -1.31 -5.27 6.54
N PRO A 308 -0.66 -5.48 7.69
CA PRO A 308 -0.59 -4.47 8.74
C PRO A 308 0.29 -3.28 8.36
N ARG A 309 1.13 -3.40 7.33
CA ARG A 309 2.13 -2.41 6.95
C ARG A 309 2.32 -2.42 5.45
N LEU A 310 2.67 -1.25 4.91
CA LEU A 310 2.96 -1.07 3.50
C LEU A 310 4.14 -1.96 3.04
N ARG A 311 4.07 -2.42 1.77
CA ARG A 311 5.20 -2.96 0.98
C ARG A 311 5.77 -4.31 1.49
N ARG A 312 4.92 -5.28 1.82
CA ARG A 312 5.34 -6.63 2.29
C ARG A 312 4.53 -7.76 1.64
N SER A 313 4.84 -9.01 1.99
CA SER A 313 4.05 -10.21 1.65
C SER A 313 3.20 -10.66 2.84
N LEU A 314 2.20 -11.50 2.58
CA LEU A 314 1.27 -12.05 3.58
C LEU A 314 1.97 -12.79 4.74
N ALA A 315 3.24 -13.19 4.62
CA ALA A 315 3.98 -13.89 5.67
C ALA A 315 4.36 -13.03 6.90
N ASN A 316 4.00 -11.74 6.95
CA ASN A 316 4.45 -10.79 7.98
C ASN A 316 3.28 -10.19 8.80
N HIS A 317 2.70 -11.00 9.68
CA HIS A 317 1.42 -10.71 10.39
C HIS A 317 1.54 -9.71 11.56
N ALA A 318 2.49 -8.76 11.52
CA ALA A 318 2.77 -7.78 12.59
C ALA A 318 3.01 -8.35 14.01
N ARG A 319 3.22 -9.66 14.16
CA ARG A 319 3.65 -10.27 15.42
C ARG A 319 5.16 -10.18 15.55
N TYR A 320 5.64 -9.32 16.44
CA TYR A 320 7.05 -9.27 16.80
C TYR A 320 7.32 -10.30 17.90
N SER A 321 8.23 -11.25 17.63
CA SER A 321 8.81 -12.04 18.72
C SER A 321 9.65 -11.12 19.60
N SER A 322 9.61 -11.29 20.92
CA SER A 322 10.37 -10.53 21.91
C SER A 322 11.88 -10.49 21.70
N SER A 323 12.44 -11.32 20.81
CA SER A 323 13.87 -11.40 20.51
C SER A 323 14.38 -10.41 19.45
N LEU A 324 13.53 -9.57 18.84
CA LEU A 324 13.99 -8.57 17.85
C LEU A 324 14.57 -7.30 18.50
N PHE A 325 14.28 -7.07 19.79
CA PHE A 325 14.70 -5.92 20.58
C PHE A 325 15.57 -6.31 21.79
N ALA A 326 16.22 -7.48 21.75
CA ALA A 326 17.09 -7.97 22.83
C ALA A 326 18.37 -7.12 23.02
N ASP A 327 18.53 -6.07 22.20
CA ASP A 327 19.69 -5.21 22.10
C ASP A 327 19.25 -3.77 22.40
N ASP A 328 19.03 -3.48 23.69
CA ASP A 328 19.12 -2.15 24.34
C ASP A 328 18.18 -1.00 23.92
N PHE A 329 17.11 -1.19 23.14
CA PHE A 329 16.18 -0.08 22.81
C PHE A 329 15.15 0.25 23.91
N GLU A 330 14.83 -0.69 24.81
CA GLU A 330 13.70 -0.57 25.75
C GLU A 330 14.04 0.08 27.10
N THR A 331 15.32 0.26 27.45
CA THR A 331 15.67 0.64 28.83
C THR A 331 16.03 2.12 29.05
N GLY A 332 15.85 3.00 28.07
CA GLY A 332 16.40 4.37 28.16
C GLY A 332 15.52 5.54 27.70
N LEU A 333 14.47 5.35 26.90
CA LEU A 333 13.86 6.48 26.16
C LEU A 333 12.39 6.78 26.48
N LEU A 334 11.76 6.08 27.44
CA LEU A 334 10.37 6.38 27.86
C LEU A 334 10.21 7.77 28.51
N ALA A 335 11.30 8.47 28.85
CA ALA A 335 11.26 9.81 29.44
C ALA A 335 10.87 10.92 28.45
N ASP A 336 10.99 10.69 27.13
CA ASP A 336 10.71 11.69 26.09
C ASP A 336 9.33 11.54 25.42
N TRP A 337 8.53 10.55 25.84
CA TRP A 337 7.18 10.33 25.31
C TRP A 337 6.16 11.04 26.18
N THR A 338 5.67 12.18 25.71
CA THR A 338 4.51 12.85 26.34
C THR A 338 3.23 12.21 25.83
N ARG A 339 2.51 11.46 26.67
CA ARG A 339 1.13 11.05 26.36
C ARG A 339 0.26 12.30 26.27
N VAL A 340 -0.06 12.73 25.06
CA VAL A 340 -1.02 13.82 24.83
C VAL A 340 -2.40 13.18 24.76
N ALA A 341 -3.11 13.16 25.88
CA ALA A 341 -4.54 12.90 25.86
C ALA A 341 -5.23 14.09 25.18
N ARG A 342 -5.94 13.86 24.09
CA ARG A 342 -6.96 14.78 23.57
C ARG A 342 -8.33 14.18 23.81
#